data_AF-A0A6V7MAQ1-F1
#
_entry.id   AF-A0A6V7MAQ1-F1
#
_cell.length_a   1.000
_cell.length_b   1.000
_cell.length_c   1.000
_cell.angle_alpha   90.00
_cell.angle_beta   90.00
_cell.angle_gamma   90.00
#
_symmetry.space_group_name_H-M   'P 1'
#
loop_
_entity.id
_entity.type
_entity.pdbx_description
1 polymer ?
#
loop_
_entity_poly.entity_id
_entity_poly.type
_entity_poly.pdbx_seq_one_letter_code
_entity_poly.pdbx_strand_id
1 'polypeptide(L)'
;TIIENTKSWPLKMESLRQRCLLEMRDKRTIERCLGQSESLITQYNHQQPSVFHRTYLIFASGMAPNWHYNEILADTMLSLGLIKGALDIYIKIHQWEQVIVCYTLLELRHK
;
A
#
# COMPACT_ATOMS: atom_id res chain seq x y z
N THR A 1 -2.43 -15.13 -13.83
CA THR A 1 -2.00 -15.02 -12.42
C THR A 1 -3.22 -14.98 -11.50
N ILE A 2 -3.09 -15.16 -10.16
CA ILE A 2 -4.26 -15.12 -9.23
C ILE A 2 -5.07 -13.83 -9.43
N ILE A 3 -4.39 -12.70 -9.62
CA ILE A 3 -4.97 -11.37 -9.83
C ILE A 3 -5.93 -11.32 -11.04
N GLU A 4 -5.56 -11.97 -12.15
CA GLU A 4 -6.36 -11.97 -13.38
C GLU A 4 -7.53 -12.95 -13.31
N ASN A 5 -7.33 -14.09 -12.65
CA ASN A 5 -8.27 -15.22 -12.71
C ASN A 5 -9.25 -15.29 -11.53
N THR A 6 -8.97 -14.62 -10.40
CA THR A 6 -9.85 -14.67 -9.23
C THR A 6 -11.06 -13.74 -9.36
N LYS A 7 -12.22 -14.25 -8.91
CA LYS A 7 -13.45 -13.45 -8.68
C LYS A 7 -13.55 -12.93 -7.24
N SER A 8 -12.76 -13.48 -6.30
CA SER A 8 -12.74 -13.00 -4.91
C SER A 8 -11.97 -11.69 -4.84
N TRP A 9 -12.67 -10.62 -4.42
CA TRP A 9 -12.08 -9.30 -4.28
C TRP A 9 -10.96 -9.27 -3.22
N PRO A 10 -11.14 -9.81 -2.00
CA PRO A 10 -10.07 -9.88 -1.00
C PRO A 10 -8.82 -10.60 -1.51
N LEU A 11 -9.00 -11.73 -2.22
CA LEU A 11 -7.88 -12.49 -2.77
C LEU A 11 -7.15 -11.71 -3.87
N LYS A 12 -7.87 -10.93 -4.68
CA LYS A 12 -7.28 -10.04 -5.68
C LYS A 12 -6.47 -8.92 -5.04
N MET A 13 -7.04 -8.26 -4.03
CA MET A 13 -6.40 -7.18 -3.28
C MET A 13 -5.12 -7.67 -2.61
N GLU A 14 -5.18 -8.80 -1.89
CA GLU A 14 -4.03 -9.34 -1.18
C GLU A 14 -2.95 -9.87 -2.15
N SER A 15 -3.32 -10.55 -3.23
CA SER A 15 -2.33 -11.00 -4.22
C SER A 15 -1.63 -9.85 -4.94
N LEU A 16 -2.33 -8.75 -5.22
CA LEU A 16 -1.72 -7.53 -5.75
C LEU A 16 -0.79 -6.87 -4.73
N ARG A 17 -1.18 -6.82 -3.45
CA ARG A 17 -0.33 -6.34 -2.36
C ARG A 17 0.98 -7.14 -2.24
N GLN A 18 0.89 -8.46 -2.29
CA GLN A 18 2.07 -9.35 -2.25
C GLN A 18 3.00 -9.10 -3.45
N ARG A 19 2.44 -8.84 -4.64
CA ARG A 19 3.25 -8.45 -5.80
C ARG A 19 3.98 -7.13 -5.55
N CYS A 20 3.31 -6.11 -5.00
CA CYS A 20 3.97 -4.85 -4.65
C CYS A 20 5.16 -5.07 -3.70
N LEU A 21 5.00 -5.91 -2.67
CA LEU A 21 6.10 -6.22 -1.73
C LEU A 21 7.33 -6.84 -2.41
N LEU A 22 7.12 -7.67 -3.44
CA LEU A 22 8.20 -8.27 -4.22
C LEU A 22 8.85 -7.24 -5.17
N GLU A 23 8.04 -6.41 -5.83
CA GLU A 23 8.50 -5.43 -6.81
C GLU A 23 9.20 -4.22 -6.18
N MET A 24 8.85 -3.85 -4.94
CA MET A 24 9.48 -2.74 -4.22
C MET A 24 10.99 -2.92 -4.03
N ARG A 25 11.49 -4.17 -4.09
CA ARG A 25 12.91 -4.49 -3.90
C ARG A 25 13.76 -4.32 -5.16
N ASP A 26 13.13 -4.14 -6.33
CA ASP A 26 13.83 -4.00 -7.61
C ASP A 26 13.57 -2.62 -8.23
N LYS A 27 14.66 -1.89 -8.50
CA LYS A 27 14.65 -0.56 -9.12
C LYS A 27 13.96 -0.53 -10.49
N ARG A 28 13.92 -1.65 -11.21
CA ARG A 28 13.23 -1.73 -12.51
C ARG A 28 11.71 -1.85 -12.37
N THR A 29 11.23 -2.29 -11.21
CA THR A 29 9.80 -2.55 -10.98
C THR A 29 9.17 -1.60 -9.98
N ILE A 30 9.96 -0.78 -9.28
CA ILE A 30 9.48 0.14 -8.24
C ILE A 30 8.46 1.18 -8.74
N GLU A 31 8.60 1.70 -9.97
CA GLU A 31 7.60 2.60 -10.55
C GLU A 31 6.27 1.87 -10.81
N ARG A 32 6.33 0.60 -11.22
CA ARG A 32 5.14 -0.23 -11.40
C ARG A 32 4.51 -0.57 -10.04
N CYS A 33 5.32 -0.77 -9.01
CA CYS A 33 4.86 -0.96 -7.62
C CYS A 33 4.09 0.27 -7.14
N LEU A 34 4.59 1.47 -7.43
CA LEU A 34 3.94 2.74 -7.08
C LEU A 34 2.51 2.79 -7.64
N GLY A 35 2.36 2.65 -8.97
CA GLY A 35 1.04 2.69 -9.60
C GLY A 35 0.09 1.59 -9.13
N GLN A 36 0.60 0.39 -8.81
CA GLN A 36 -0.21 -0.68 -8.24
C GLN A 36 -0.66 -0.37 -6.81
N SER A 37 0.20 0.21 -5.98
CA SER A 37 -0.15 0.62 -4.61
C SER A 37 -1.18 1.76 -4.56
N GLU A 38 -1.09 2.73 -5.48
CA GLU A 38 -2.13 3.76 -5.66
C GLU A 38 -3.47 3.16 -6.10
N SER A 39 -3.42 2.19 -7.03
CA SER A 39 -4.61 1.45 -7.47
C SER A 39 -5.25 0.66 -6.32
N LEU A 40 -4.45 0.04 -5.45
CA LEU A 40 -4.95 -0.67 -4.26
C LEU A 40 -5.72 0.27 -3.34
N ILE A 41 -5.17 1.43 -3.02
CA ILE A 41 -5.84 2.42 -2.15
C ILE A 41 -7.12 2.94 -2.81
N THR A 42 -7.07 3.22 -4.12
CA THR A 42 -8.24 3.65 -4.89
C THR A 42 -9.34 2.61 -4.86
N GLN A 43 -9.02 1.35 -5.13
CA GLN A 43 -9.97 0.24 -5.08
C GLN A 43 -10.52 -0.01 -3.69
N TYR A 44 -9.69 0.11 -2.65
CA TYR A 44 -10.14 -0.03 -1.27
C TYR A 44 -11.18 1.05 -0.91
N ASN A 45 -10.95 2.30 -1.31
CA ASN A 45 -11.84 3.43 -1.01
C ASN A 45 -13.06 3.52 -1.94
N HIS A 46 -13.05 2.81 -3.06
CA HIS A 46 -14.17 2.78 -4.00
C HIS A 46 -15.42 2.09 -3.38
N GLN A 47 -16.62 2.53 -3.73
CA GLN A 47 -17.86 1.93 -3.18
C GLN A 47 -18.17 0.54 -3.73
N GLN A 48 -17.62 0.22 -4.92
CA GLN A 48 -17.72 -1.09 -5.55
C GLN A 48 -16.43 -1.91 -5.32
N PRO A 49 -16.51 -3.24 -5.19
CA PRO A 49 -17.74 -4.05 -5.19
C PRO A 49 -18.47 -3.95 -3.84
N SER A 50 -19.72 -4.46 -3.79
CA SER A 50 -20.55 -4.44 -2.58
C SER A 50 -19.87 -5.12 -1.39
N VAL A 51 -20.33 -4.77 -0.17
CA VAL A 51 -19.81 -5.35 1.09
C VAL A 51 -19.79 -6.87 1.04
N PHE A 52 -20.82 -7.51 0.50
CA PHE A 52 -20.88 -8.97 0.32
C PHE A 52 -19.66 -9.54 -0.43
N HIS A 53 -19.25 -8.91 -1.52
CA HIS A 53 -18.09 -9.34 -2.30
C HIS A 53 -16.77 -8.98 -1.60
N ARG A 54 -16.74 -7.87 -0.85
CA ARG A 54 -15.57 -7.45 -0.07
C ARG A 54 -15.31 -8.33 1.15
N THR A 55 -16.34 -8.98 1.69
CA THR A 55 -16.19 -9.91 2.82
C THR A 55 -16.08 -11.38 2.38
N TYR A 56 -16.39 -11.69 1.12
CA TYR A 56 -16.29 -13.04 0.58
C TYR A 56 -14.84 -13.57 0.63
N LEU A 57 -14.62 -14.59 1.46
CA LEU A 57 -13.33 -15.21 1.75
C LEU A 57 -12.29 -14.30 2.42
N ILE A 58 -12.70 -13.18 3.05
CA ILE A 58 -11.76 -12.20 3.61
C ILE A 58 -10.73 -12.79 4.60
N PHE A 59 -11.16 -13.73 5.44
CA PHE A 59 -10.27 -14.41 6.39
C PHE A 59 -9.35 -15.41 5.68
N ALA A 60 -9.88 -16.19 4.74
CA ALA A 60 -9.11 -17.19 4.01
C ALA A 60 -8.12 -16.57 3.01
N SER A 61 -8.39 -15.36 2.52
CA SER A 61 -7.48 -14.65 1.62
C SER A 61 -6.28 -14.05 2.35
N GLY A 62 -6.29 -13.99 3.70
CA GLY A 62 -5.25 -13.33 4.48
C GLY A 62 -5.17 -11.83 4.20
N MET A 63 -6.30 -11.20 3.87
CA MET A 63 -6.31 -9.79 3.46
C MET A 63 -5.85 -8.90 4.63
N ALA A 64 -4.82 -8.09 4.38
CA ALA A 64 -4.32 -7.16 5.38
C ALA A 64 -5.34 -6.04 5.68
N PRO A 65 -5.30 -5.41 6.87
CA PRO A 65 -6.10 -4.23 7.15
C PRO A 65 -5.66 -3.03 6.30
N ASN A 66 -6.56 -2.07 6.10
CA ASN A 66 -6.38 -0.90 5.20
C ASN A 66 -5.02 -0.20 5.33
N TRP A 67 -4.54 -0.02 6.57
CA TRP A 67 -3.32 0.75 6.81
C TRP A 67 -2.08 0.11 6.18
N HIS A 68 -2.02 -1.21 5.99
CA HIS A 68 -0.90 -1.87 5.30
C HIS A 68 -0.84 -1.52 3.80
N TYR A 69 -1.98 -1.22 3.17
CA TYR A 69 -1.98 -0.77 1.76
C TYR A 69 -1.43 0.65 1.65
N ASN A 70 -1.74 1.50 2.63
CA ASN A 70 -1.20 2.86 2.73
C ASN A 70 0.30 2.83 3.06
N GLU A 71 0.71 1.92 3.95
CA GLU A 71 2.11 1.68 4.29
C GLU A 71 2.93 1.28 3.06
N ILE A 72 2.47 0.34 2.23
CA ILE A 72 3.18 -0.05 0.99
C ILE A 72 3.33 1.13 0.03
N LEU A 73 2.30 1.97 -0.11
CA LEU A 73 2.42 3.18 -0.94
C LEU A 73 3.50 4.10 -0.35
N ALA A 74 3.46 4.37 0.95
CA ALA A 74 4.42 5.24 1.62
C ALA A 74 5.86 4.68 1.55
N ASP A 75 6.05 3.38 1.75
CA ASP A 75 7.35 2.70 1.62
C ASP A 75 7.90 2.81 0.19
N THR A 76 7.02 2.63 -0.80
CA THR A 76 7.39 2.76 -2.22
C THR A 76 7.77 4.20 -2.56
N MET A 77 6.99 5.18 -2.10
CA MET A 77 7.29 6.61 -2.25
C MET A 77 8.61 6.97 -1.59
N LEU A 78 8.86 6.48 -0.38
CA LEU A 78 10.10 6.72 0.34
C LEU A 78 11.31 6.15 -0.42
N SER A 79 11.17 4.93 -0.93
CA SER A 79 12.21 4.26 -1.74
C SER A 79 12.49 4.96 -3.08
N LEU A 80 11.52 5.71 -3.60
CA LEU A 80 11.66 6.58 -4.77
C LEU A 80 12.20 7.98 -4.44
N GLY A 81 12.42 8.31 -3.16
CA GLY A 81 12.85 9.63 -2.72
C GLY A 81 11.73 10.67 -2.61
N LEU A 82 10.46 10.26 -2.69
CA LEU A 82 9.28 11.11 -2.52
C LEU A 82 8.94 11.30 -1.04
N ILE A 83 9.91 11.80 -0.27
CA ILE A 83 9.91 11.76 1.20
C ILE A 83 8.72 12.53 1.80
N LYS A 84 8.36 13.70 1.26
CA LYS A 84 7.24 14.50 1.78
C LYS A 84 5.89 13.80 1.63
N GLY A 85 5.64 13.18 0.48
CA GLY A 85 4.38 12.46 0.27
C GLY A 85 4.32 11.17 1.10
N ALA A 86 5.44 10.47 1.28
CA ALA A 86 5.51 9.34 2.21
C ALA A 86 5.21 9.77 3.66
N LEU A 87 5.80 10.88 4.11
CA LEU A 87 5.56 11.47 5.43
C LEU A 87 4.07 11.77 5.66
N ASP A 88 3.40 12.42 4.70
CA ASP A 88 1.97 12.75 4.81
C ASP A 88 1.12 11.50 5.04
N ILE A 89 1.46 10.40 4.34
CA ILE A 89 0.77 9.12 4.53
C ILE A 89 1.09 8.54 5.91
N TYR A 90 2.37 8.48 6.31
CA TYR A 90 2.77 7.92 7.61
C TYR A 90 2.12 8.65 8.79
N ILE A 91 1.98 9.98 8.72
CA ILE A 91 1.25 10.77 9.72
C ILE A 91 -0.22 10.34 9.76
N LYS A 92 -0.87 10.21 8.60
CA LYS A 92 -2.28 9.81 8.48
C LYS A 92 -2.55 8.41 9.04
N ILE A 93 -1.62 7.48 8.88
CA ILE A 93 -1.74 6.10 9.42
C ILE A 93 -1.07 5.91 10.78
N HIS A 94 -0.55 6.98 11.38
CA HIS A 94 0.11 6.96 12.69
C HIS A 94 1.31 6.01 12.80
N GLN A 95 2.09 5.87 11.71
CA GLN A 95 3.34 5.10 11.69
C GLN A 95 4.51 5.96 12.17
N TRP A 96 4.55 6.21 13.49
CA TRP A 96 5.43 7.22 14.09
C TRP A 96 6.92 6.95 13.91
N GLU A 97 7.34 5.69 13.87
CA GLU A 97 8.73 5.34 13.58
C GLU A 97 9.15 5.87 12.21
N GLN A 98 8.30 5.71 11.20
CA GLN A 98 8.59 6.19 9.85
C GLN A 98 8.42 7.70 9.70
N VAL A 99 7.53 8.32 10.49
CA VAL A 99 7.45 9.78 10.60
C VAL A 99 8.80 10.36 11.07
N ILE A 100 9.41 9.76 12.10
CA ILE A 100 10.73 10.18 12.61
C ILE A 100 11.81 10.01 11.55
N VAL A 101 11.80 8.88 10.83
CA VAL A 101 12.73 8.64 9.70
C VAL A 101 12.59 9.72 8.64
N CYS A 102 11.37 10.02 8.21
CA CYS A 102 11.10 11.06 7.22
C CYS A 102 11.54 12.46 7.68
N TYR A 103 11.25 12.86 8.93
CA TYR A 103 11.72 14.14 9.45
C TYR A 103 13.24 14.21 9.55
N THR A 104 13.90 13.10 9.89
CA THR A 104 15.36 13.02 9.91
C THR A 104 15.95 13.20 8.52
N LEU A 105 15.39 12.53 7.51
CA LEU A 105 15.82 12.65 6.12
C LEU A 105 15.55 14.05 5.52
N LEU A 106 14.52 14.75 6.01
CA LEU A 106 14.20 16.13 5.61
C LEU A 106 14.97 17.19 6.41
N GLU A 107 15.80 16.79 7.39
CA GLU A 107 16.51 17.70 8.31
C GLU A 107 15.58 18.59 9.16
N LEU A 108 14.34 18.15 9.40
CA LEU A 108 13.31 18.89 10.14
C LEU A 108 13.17 18.44 11.60
N ARG A 109 14.29 18.22 12.31
CA ARG A 109 14.32 17.61 13.66
C ARG A 109 13.65 18.43 14.78
N HIS A 110 13.16 19.63 14.49
CA HIS A 110 12.59 20.57 15.45
C HIS A 110 11.07 20.73 15.33
N LYS A 111 10.41 19.89 14.53
CA LYS A 111 8.95 19.80 14.41
C LYS A 111 8.46 18.47 14.92
#